data_AF-A0A8S3I9W9-F1
#
_entry.id   AF-A0A8S3I9W9-F1
#
_cell.length_a   1.000
_cell.length_b   1.000
_cell.length_c   1.000
_cell.angle_alpha   90.00
_cell.angle_beta   90.00
_cell.angle_gamma   90.00
#
_symmetry.space_group_name_H-M   'P 1'
#
loop_
_entity.id
_entity.type
_entity.pdbx_description
1 polymer ?
#
loop_
_entity_poly.entity_id
_entity_poly.type
_entity_poly.pdbx_seq_one_letter_code
_entity_poly.pdbx_strand_id
1 'polypeptide(L)' 'LNIPPPPSDRIWVGFPEMPDLNIKVTPTYGAKQYAYILLQDFLAAKVRAELKRLVVLPAMDDQLLPFFRDWVIDI' A
#
# COMPACT_ATOMS: atom_id res chain seq x y z
N LEU A 1 -8.71 3.86 -13.42
CA LEU A 1 -7.95 5.04 -12.98
C LEU A 1 -8.93 6.19 -12.86
N ASN A 2 -9.24 6.63 -11.64
CA ASN A 2 -10.22 7.70 -11.40
C ASN A 2 -9.48 9.04 -11.38
N ILE A 3 -9.33 9.68 -12.55
CA ILE A 3 -8.65 10.98 -12.65
C ILE A 3 -9.70 12.09 -12.53
N PRO A 4 -9.67 12.90 -11.47
CA PRO A 4 -10.55 14.07 -11.36
C PRO A 4 -10.21 15.14 -12.42
N PRO A 5 -11.19 15.99 -12.82
CA PRO A 5 -10.95 17.04 -13.81
C PRO A 5 -9.90 18.07 -13.31
N PRO A 6 -9.11 18.68 -14.21
CA PRO A 6 -8.14 19.72 -13.83
C PRO A 6 -8.85 20.92 -13.16
N PRO A 7 -8.31 21.57 -12.10
CA PRO A 7 -6.96 21.48 -11.52
C PRO A 7 -6.94 20.56 -10.28
N SER A 8 -6.91 19.25 -10.51
CA SER A 8 -6.87 18.28 -9.42
C SER A 8 -5.49 17.66 -9.33
N ASP A 9 -4.69 18.14 -8.39
CA ASP A 9 -3.33 17.64 -8.12
C ASP A 9 -3.34 16.27 -7.41
N ARG A 10 -4.44 15.52 -7.46
CA ARG A 10 -4.68 14.34 -6.62
C ARG A 10 -5.11 13.14 -7.46
N ILE A 11 -4.45 12.00 -7.24
CA ILE A 11 -4.83 10.72 -7.84
C ILE A 11 -5.15 9.74 -6.73
N TRP A 12 -6.26 9.02 -6.90
CA TRP A 12 -6.60 7.89 -6.05
C TRP A 12 -6.10 6.59 -6.68
N VAL A 13 -5.21 5.91 -5.97
CA VAL A 13 -4.65 4.62 -6.40
C VAL A 13 -5.08 3.54 -5.43
N GLY A 14 -5.59 2.44 -5.99
CA GLY A 14 -5.95 1.27 -5.21
C GLY A 14 -6.17 0.05 -6.10
N PHE A 15 -6.16 -1.12 -5.49
CA PHE A 15 -6.48 -2.39 -6.10
C PHE A 15 -7.98 -2.67 -5.98
N PRO A 16 -8.62 -3.18 -7.05
CA PRO A 16 -10.03 -3.52 -7.00
C PRO A 16 -10.32 -4.70 -6.08
N GLU A 17 -9.39 -5.65 -6.01
CA GLU A 17 -9.44 -6.82 -5.14
C GLU A 17 -8.08 -7.01 -4.47
N MET A 18 -8.00 -7.91 -3.48
CA MET A 18 -6.75 -8.20 -2.80
C MET A 18 -5.73 -8.77 -3.79
N PRO A 19 -4.55 -8.17 -3.96
CA PRO A 19 -3.53 -8.72 -4.86
C PRO A 19 -2.92 -10.00 -4.31
N ASP A 20 -2.42 -10.86 -5.19
CA ASP A 20 -1.66 -12.05 -4.82
C ASP A 20 -0.33 -11.65 -4.16
N LEU A 21 -0.22 -11.90 -2.85
CA LEU A 21 0.93 -11.51 -2.04
C LEU A 21 1.75 -12.71 -1.59
N ASN A 22 2.96 -12.80 -2.14
CA ASN A 22 3.98 -13.72 -1.69
C ASN A 22 4.87 -13.05 -0.61
N ILE A 23 4.42 -13.07 0.64
CA ILE A 23 5.12 -12.45 1.77
C ILE A 23 6.04 -13.49 2.43
N LYS A 24 7.34 -13.23 2.41
CA LYS A 24 8.34 -14.05 3.11
C LYS A 24 8.84 -13.30 4.35
N VAL A 25 8.49 -13.81 5.54
CA VAL A 25 8.95 -13.25 6.82
C VAL A 25 10.15 -14.05 7.31
N THR A 26 11.33 -13.42 7.37
CA THR A 26 12.55 -14.05 7.90
C THR A 26 13.03 -13.31 9.15
N PRO A 27 13.22 -14.01 10.28
CA PRO A 27 13.75 -13.37 11.49
C PRO A 27 15.22 -13.00 11.30
N THR A 28 15.59 -11.77 11.66
CA THR A 28 16.99 -11.28 11.59
C THR A 28 17.87 -11.89 12.68
N TYR A 29 17.28 -12.29 13.81
CA TYR A 29 17.98 -12.85 14.97
C TYR A 29 17.19 -14.03 15.57
N GLY A 30 17.88 -15.14 15.89
CA GLY A 30 17.29 -16.30 16.58
C GLY A 30 17.36 -17.60 15.78
N ALA A 31 18.19 -18.55 16.23
CA ALA A 31 18.47 -19.81 15.55
C ALA A 31 17.37 -20.89 15.67
N LYS A 32 16.30 -20.66 16.44
CA LYS A 32 15.29 -21.69 16.74
C LYS A 32 14.10 -21.64 15.78
N GLN A 33 14.30 -22.14 14.56
CA GLN A 33 13.31 -22.17 13.46
C GLN A 33 11.89 -22.63 13.87
N TYR A 34 11.76 -23.57 14.79
CA TYR A 34 10.48 -24.20 15.13
C TYR A 34 9.46 -23.30 15.86
N ALA A 35 9.91 -22.27 16.58
CA ALA A 35 8.99 -21.36 17.29
C ALA A 35 8.43 -20.23 16.40
N TYR A 36 8.98 -20.05 15.20
CA TYR A 36 8.69 -18.87 14.38
C TYR A 36 7.60 -19.08 13.34
N ILE A 37 7.16 -20.30 13.06
CA ILE A 37 6.16 -20.58 12.02
C ILE A 37 4.86 -19.81 12.30
N LEU A 38 4.31 -19.94 13.52
CA LEU A 38 3.10 -19.23 13.93
C LEU A 38 3.27 -17.69 13.87
N LEU A 39 4.45 -17.19 14.23
CA LEU A 39 4.73 -15.75 14.24
C LEU A 39 4.89 -15.20 12.81
N GLN A 40 5.47 -15.98 11.90
CA GLN A 40 5.57 -15.63 10.48
C GLN A 40 4.18 -15.55 9.85
N ASP A 41 3.32 -16.54 10.11
CA ASP A 41 1.94 -16.55 9.62
C ASP A 41 1.13 -15.38 10.18
N PHE A 42 1.27 -15.11 11.48
CA PHE A 42 0.64 -13.96 12.12
C PHE A 42 1.10 -12.63 11.50
N LEU A 43 2.40 -12.46 11.29
CA LEU A 43 2.94 -11.23 10.71
C LEU A 43 2.51 -11.07 9.25
N ALA A 44 2.53 -12.14 8.46
CA ALA A 44 2.05 -12.13 7.09
C ALA A 44 0.55 -11.77 7.02
N ALA A 45 -0.27 -12.33 7.91
CA ALA A 45 -1.69 -11.99 8.01
C ALA A 45 -1.91 -10.52 8.38
N LYS A 46 -1.10 -9.97 9.29
CA LYS A 46 -1.17 -8.56 9.68
C LYS A 46 -0.79 -7.62 8.54
N VAL A 47 0.26 -7.94 7.78
CA VAL A 47 0.65 -7.16 6.60
C VAL A 47 -0.44 -7.20 5.52
N ARG A 48 -1.04 -8.36 5.29
CA ARG A 48 -2.19 -8.49 4.37
C ARG A 48 -3.38 -7.65 4.81
N ALA A 49 -3.70 -7.64 6.10
CA ALA A 49 -4.79 -6.84 6.65
C ALA A 49 -4.54 -5.33 6.47
N GLU A 50 -3.31 -4.86 6.73
CA GLU A 50 -2.96 -3.45 6.53
C GLU A 50 -2.97 -3.06 5.05
N LEU A 51 -2.47 -3.91 4.15
CA LEU A 51 -2.53 -3.63 2.72
C LEU A 51 -3.99 -3.49 2.26
N LYS A 52 -4.86 -4.40 2.71
CA LYS A 52 -6.29 -4.33 2.41
C LYS A 52 -6.91 -3.03 2.94
N ARG A 53 -6.47 -2.56 4.10
CA ARG A 53 -6.99 -1.34 4.73
C ARG A 53 -6.53 -0.05 4.05
N LEU A 54 -5.37 -0.04 3.40
CA LEU A 54 -4.77 1.18 2.85
C LEU A 54 -5.03 1.36 1.35
N VAL A 55 -5.01 0.27 0.58
CA VAL A 55 -4.94 0.34 -0.89
C VAL A 55 -5.88 -0.64 -1.59
N VAL A 56 -6.78 -1.34 -0.89
CA VAL A 56 -7.82 -2.17 -1.54
C VAL A 56 -9.19 -1.51 -1.39
N LEU A 57 -9.92 -1.43 -2.50
CA LEU A 57 -11.24 -0.80 -2.54
C LEU A 57 -12.16 -1.28 -1.39
N PRO A 58 -12.89 -0.36 -0.72
CA PRO A 58 -13.05 1.07 -1.04
C PRO A 58 -11.90 1.97 -0.51
N ALA A 59 -10.94 1.43 0.25
CA ALA A 59 -9.81 2.20 0.74
C ALA A 59 -8.77 2.39 -0.38
N MET A 60 -8.69 3.61 -0.90
CA MET A 60 -7.70 4.04 -1.90
C MET A 60 -6.76 5.05 -1.27
N ASP A 61 -5.52 5.07 -1.76
CA ASP A 61 -4.53 6.05 -1.34
C ASP A 61 -4.65 7.34 -2.16
N ASP A 62 -4.64 8.50 -1.50
CA ASP A 62 -4.75 9.83 -2.10
C ASP A 62 -3.34 10.43 -2.27
N GLN A 63 -2.80 10.30 -3.49
CA GLN A 63 -1.45 10.75 -3.82
C GLN A 63 -1.51 12.14 -4.45
N LEU A 64 -0.79 13.10 -3.85
CA LEU A 64 -0.57 14.42 -4.45
C LEU A 64 0.48 14.30 -5.56
N LEU A 65 0.13 14.77 -6.76
CA LEU A 65 1.03 14.90 -7.88
C LEU A 65 1.78 16.24 -7.79
N PRO A 66 3.08 16.25 -7.46
CA PRO A 66 3.82 17.49 -7.28
C PRO A 66 3.99 18.30 -8.57
N PHE A 67 3.83 17.68 -9.75
CA PHE A 67 4.12 18.32 -11.04
C PHE A 67 3.08 19.33 -11.52
N PHE A 68 1.86 19.34 -10.98
CA PHE A 68 0.85 20.36 -11.34
C PHE A 68 1.03 21.67 -10.56
N ARG A 69 1.78 21.64 -9.45
CA ARG A 69 1.93 22.80 -8.56
C ARG A 69 2.84 23.89 -9.11
N ASP A 70 3.85 23.50 -9.90
CA ASP A 70 4.84 24.43 -10.45
C ASP A 70 4.30 25.24 -11.65
N TRP A 71 3.32 24.72 -12.39
CA TRP A 71 2.75 25.38 -13.57
C TRP A 71 1.82 26.57 -13.26
N VAL A 72 1.33 26.68 -12.01
CA VAL A 72 0.38 27.73 -11.61
C VAL A 72 1.09 29.01 -11.15
N ILE A 73 2.40 28.96 -10.88
CA ILE A 73 3.16 30.11 -10.35
C ILE A 73 3.80 30.95 -11.48
N ASP A 74 3.78 30.48 -12.73
CA ASP A 74 4.42 31.14 -13.88
C ASP A 74 3.44 31.93 -14.80
N ILE A 75 2.25 32.31 -14.32
CA ILE A 75 1.26 33.14 -15.08
C ILE A 75 0.95 34.45 -14.37
#